data_AF-A0A3D1FXX5-F1
#
_entry.id   AF-A0A3D1FXX5-F1
#
_cell.length_a   1.000
_cell.length_b   1.000
_cell.length_c   1.000
_cell.angle_alpha   90.00
_cell.angle_beta   90.00
_cell.angle_gamma   90.00
#
_symmetry.space_group_name_H-M   'P 1'
#
loop_
_entity.id
_entity.type
_entity.pdbx_description
1 polymer ?
#
loop_
_entity_poly.entity_id
_entity_poly.type
_entity_poly.pdbx_seq_one_letter_code
_entity_poly.pdbx_strand_id
1 'polypeptide(L)' 'MNKGPISQFMAQHYRHFNAAAMVDAAKGYEAHLTAGGKMMVTLA' A
#
# COMPACT_ATOMS: atom_id res chain seq x y z
N MET A 1 11.38 -3.71 8.94
CA MET A 1 10.91 -4.94 8.28
C MET A 1 11.30 -4.87 6.82
N ASN A 2 12.04 -5.85 6.31
CA ASN A 2 12.31 -5.93 4.87
C ASN A 2 11.03 -6.34 4.15
N LYS A 3 10.57 -5.52 3.19
CA LYS A 3 9.40 -5.87 2.38
C LYS A 3 9.77 -6.97 1.39
N GLY A 4 8.82 -7.87 1.14
CA GLY A 4 9.01 -9.02 0.27
C GLY A 4 9.23 -8.65 -1.21
N PRO A 5 9.61 -9.63 -2.05
CA PRO A 5 9.98 -9.40 -3.45
C PRO A 5 8.89 -8.69 -4.27
N ILE A 6 7.60 -8.97 -4.00
CA ILE A 6 6.48 -8.32 -4.69
C ILE A 6 6.38 -6.82 -4.35
N SER A 7 6.56 -6.45 -3.08
CA SER A 7 6.57 -5.05 -2.68
C SER A 7 7.71 -4.27 -3.31
N GLN A 8 8.88 -4.91 -3.46
CA GLN A 8 10.04 -4.33 -4.14
C GLN A 8 9.77 -4.15 -5.64
N PHE A 9 9.21 -5.16 -6.29
CA PHE A 9 8.77 -5.08 -7.69
C PHE A 9 7.78 -3.93 -7.91
N MET A 10 6.74 -3.85 -7.09
CA MET A 10 5.76 -2.76 -7.17
C MET A 10 6.44 -1.39 -6.99
N ALA A 11 7.29 -1.22 -5.98
CA ALA A 11 8.01 0.05 -5.77
C ALA A 11 8.86 0.46 -6.98
N GLN A 12 9.42 -0.51 -7.72
CA GLN A 12 10.22 -0.26 -8.91
C GLN A 12 9.38 0.02 -10.15
N HIS A 13 8.28 -0.70 -10.37
CA HIS A 13 7.55 -0.68 -11.64
C HIS A 13 6.23 0.11 -11.62
N TYR A 14 5.60 0.28 -10.45
CA TYR A 14 4.28 0.91 -10.35
C TYR A 14 4.42 2.43 -10.20
N ARG A 15 4.83 3.09 -11.29
CA ARG A 15 5.15 4.53 -11.31
C ARG A 15 4.11 5.41 -12.02
N HIS A 16 3.04 4.82 -12.55
CA HIS A 16 2.08 5.54 -13.40
C HIS A 16 0.66 5.43 -12.88
N PHE A 17 -0.01 6.58 -12.77
CA PHE A 17 -1.44 6.76 -12.50
C PHE A 17 -2.02 5.71 -11.52
N ASN A 18 -2.85 4.78 -12.02
CA ASN A 18 -3.50 3.76 -11.20
C ASN A 18 -2.53 2.84 -10.45
N ALA A 19 -1.39 2.50 -11.05
CA ALA A 19 -0.39 1.65 -10.42
C ALA A 19 0.33 2.38 -9.27
N ALA A 20 0.67 3.66 -9.47
CA ALA A 20 1.24 4.49 -8.41
C ALA A 20 0.28 4.65 -7.23
N ALA A 21 -1.02 4.85 -7.53
CA ALA A 21 -2.07 4.96 -6.51
C ALA A 21 -2.16 3.71 -5.61
N MET A 22 -1.92 2.51 -6.15
CA MET A 22 -1.88 1.28 -5.35
C MET A 22 -0.73 1.27 -4.33
N VAL A 23 0.45 1.77 -4.72
CA VAL A 23 1.61 1.88 -3.82
C VAL A 23 1.36 2.90 -2.72
N ASP A 24 0.75 4.03 -3.07
CA ASP A 24 0.43 5.08 -2.10
C ASP A 24 -0.67 4.64 -1.11
N ALA A 25 -1.70 3.94 -1.59
CA ALA A 25 -2.72 3.33 -0.75
C ALA A 25 -2.11 2.31 0.24
N ALA A 26 -1.19 1.46 -0.23
CA ALA A 26 -0.51 0.49 0.63
C ALA A 26 0.33 1.18 1.74
N LYS A 27 1.10 2.22 1.40
CA LYS A 27 1.84 3.02 2.39
C LYS A 27 0.90 3.71 3.38
N GLY A 28 -0.18 4.31 2.89
CA GLY A 28 -1.19 4.96 3.72
C GLY A 28 -1.84 4.00 4.71
N TYR A 29 -2.14 2.77 4.27
CA TYR A 29 -2.70 1.75 5.15
C TYR A 29 -1.71 1.27 6.22
N GLU A 30 -0.43 1.07 5.87
CA GLU A 30 0.61 0.76 6.86
C GLU A 30 0.74 1.87 7.92
N ALA A 31 0.66 3.14 7.51
CA ALA A 31 0.69 4.28 8.43
C ALA A 31 -0.55 4.29 9.34
N HIS A 32 -1.75 4.04 8.79
CA HIS A 32 -3.00 3.94 9.54
C HIS A 32 -2.94 2.85 10.62
N LEU A 33 -2.44 1.65 10.26
CA LEU A 33 -2.25 0.55 11.21
C LEU A 33 -1.23 0.91 12.30
N THR A 34 -0.13 1.54 11.93
CA THR A 34 0.92 1.99 12.86
C THR A 34 0.37 3.01 13.87
N ALA A 35 -0.58 3.85 13.44
CA ALA A 35 -1.28 4.79 14.31
C ALA A 35 -2.37 4.15 15.19
N GLY A 36 -2.52 2.82 15.16
CA GLY A 36 -3.57 2.10 15.90
C GLY A 36 -4.97 2.21 15.26
N GLY A 37 -5.03 2.68 14.01
CA GLY A 37 -6.27 2.79 13.26
C GLY A 37 -6.85 1.42 12.90
N LYS A 38 -8.19 1.32 12.90
CA LYS A 38 -8.91 0.12 12.48
C LYS A 38 -9.31 0.23 11.01
N MET A 39 -9.23 -0.88 10.29
CA MET A 39 -9.69 -0.93 8.90
C MET A 39 -11.23 -1.02 8.87
N MET A 40 -11.87 -0.15 8.10
CA MET A 40 -13.26 -0.30 7.69
C MET A 40 -13.26 -0.82 6.26
N VAL A 41 -13.99 -1.92 6.00
CA VAL A 41 -14.10 -2.52 4.67
C VAL A 41 -15.55 -2.45 4.22
N THR A 42 -15.77 -1.89 3.03
CA THR A 42 -17.06 -1.90 2.34
C THR A 42 -16.88 -2.61 1.01
N LEU A 43 -17.70 -3.62 0.73
CA LEU A 43 -17.72 -4.36 -0.54
C LEU A 43 -19.09 -4.18 -1.20
N ALA A 44 -19.12 -4.19 -2.54
CA ALA A 44 -20.35 -4.12 -3.34
C ALA A 44 -20.91 -5.53 -3.62
#